data_AF-A0A351AG42-F1
#
_entry.id   AF-A0A351AG42-F1
#
_cell.length_a   1.000
_cell.length_b   1.000
_cell.length_c   1.000
_cell.angle_alpha   90.00
_cell.angle_beta   90.00
_cell.angle_gamma   90.00
#
_symmetry.space_group_name_H-M   'P 1'
#
loop_
_entity.id
_entity.type
_entity.pdbx_description
1 polymer ?
#
loop_
_entity_poly.entity_id
_entity_poly.type
_entity_poly.pdbx_seq_one_letter_code
_entity_poly.pdbx_strand_id
1 'polypeptide(L)'
;AAAARGEVMELPCARGCTYLVPAAHAGLALAVGRGFSDAAQLRTAKNKLGVTDEDIQRYCDDVLEALAGGPMTPAAMKDALGDRVVNFGEAGKKAGITSSLALALNPLRSQGRVRNVPTNGRLDNERYEYVLWPDAPAAPENADAEFARLYWQWNDAATLDEFRWFSGFGAGRAKQAISGLDLVEYEGGLRLASRGEVDPGVAATRAVGHIDNLFHLRRTLAEHLTLAAAKHPVWEALPPGMLGNLPGQGWVREGMLIGVWDFDVEMGEVVSLCFEQAPDDFDAELGRLQEYVAGQLGEVRCHSLDGVKNQQKRIAAMRSCGGH
;
A
#
# COMPACT_ATOMS: atom_id res chain seq x y z
N ALA A 1 0.55 7.19 17.13
CA ALA A 1 1.66 7.86 17.85
C ALA A 1 2.85 8.17 16.93
N ALA A 2 3.49 7.17 16.31
CA ALA A 2 4.61 7.36 15.38
C ALA A 2 4.26 8.28 14.19
N ALA A 3 3.09 8.09 13.57
CA ALA A 3 2.61 8.94 12.47
C ALA A 3 2.44 10.41 12.88
N ALA A 4 1.86 10.66 14.06
CA ALA A 4 1.67 12.01 14.61
C ALA A 4 3.01 12.72 14.91
N ARG A 5 4.04 11.96 15.30
CA ARG A 5 5.41 12.48 15.48
C ARG A 5 6.19 12.59 14.17
N GLY A 6 5.61 12.16 13.04
CA GLY A 6 6.28 12.15 11.75
C GLY A 6 7.36 11.08 11.61
N GLU A 7 7.42 10.09 12.50
CA GLU A 7 8.38 8.97 12.41
C GLU A 7 8.04 8.01 11.26
N VAL A 8 6.75 7.93 10.91
CA VAL A 8 6.21 7.18 9.77
C VAL A 8 5.26 8.08 9.00
N MET A 9 5.29 8.01 7.67
CA MET A 9 4.51 8.86 6.77
C MET A 9 3.92 8.06 5.62
N GLU A 10 2.80 8.54 5.07
CA GLU A 10 2.24 8.02 3.82
C GLU A 10 2.87 8.75 2.63
N LEU A 11 3.72 8.06 1.87
CA LEU A 11 4.43 8.65 0.74
C LEU A 11 4.27 7.82 -0.53
N PRO A 12 4.23 8.46 -1.71
CA PRO A 12 4.41 7.74 -2.97
C PRO A 12 5.79 7.08 -2.99
N CYS A 13 5.84 5.80 -3.35
CA CYS A 13 7.06 5.00 -3.43
C CYS A 13 6.98 4.09 -4.67
N ALA A 14 7.26 2.80 -4.54
CA ALA A 14 7.23 1.82 -5.62
C ALA A 14 5.98 1.97 -6.50
N ARG A 15 6.18 2.10 -7.82
CA ARG A 15 5.10 2.28 -8.83
C ARG A 15 4.22 3.52 -8.61
N GLY A 16 4.64 4.47 -7.78
CA GLY A 16 3.83 5.63 -7.39
C GLY A 16 2.65 5.28 -6.48
N CYS A 17 2.59 4.06 -5.93
CA CYS A 17 1.63 3.68 -4.91
C CYS A 17 2.00 4.33 -3.57
N THR A 18 1.01 4.57 -2.71
CA THR A 18 1.24 5.13 -1.37
C THR A 18 1.61 4.01 -0.40
N TYR A 19 2.72 4.19 0.31
CA TYR A 19 3.22 3.27 1.34
C TYR A 19 3.40 3.99 2.67
N LEU A 20 3.41 3.22 3.75
CA LEU A 20 3.94 3.68 5.04
C LEU A 20 5.46 3.61 5.01
N VAL A 21 6.11 4.76 5.19
CA VAL A 21 7.55 4.93 5.05
C VAL A 21 8.11 5.56 6.33
N PRO A 22 9.16 4.98 6.94
CA PRO A 22 9.89 5.65 8.03
C PRO A 22 10.50 6.96 7.56
N ALA A 23 10.55 7.98 8.42
CA ALA A 23 11.13 9.29 8.09
C ALA A 23 12.54 9.20 7.48
N ALA A 24 13.36 8.28 7.97
CA ALA A 24 14.72 8.03 7.48
C ALA A 24 14.78 7.61 5.99
N HIS A 25 13.70 7.05 5.45
CA HIS A 25 13.61 6.61 4.05
C HIS A 25 12.70 7.51 3.20
N ALA A 26 12.25 8.66 3.71
CA ALA A 26 11.32 9.53 2.98
C ALA A 26 11.91 10.03 1.64
N GLY A 27 13.15 10.50 1.65
CA GLY A 27 13.83 10.96 0.42
C GLY A 27 14.01 9.85 -0.62
N LEU A 28 14.32 8.63 -0.14
CA LEU A 28 14.39 7.43 -0.99
C LEU A 28 13.03 7.11 -1.61
N ALA A 29 11.95 7.06 -0.82
CA ALA A 29 10.61 6.77 -1.30
C ALA A 29 10.15 7.76 -2.38
N LEU A 30 10.33 9.05 -2.12
CA LEU A 30 10.03 10.10 -3.10
C LEU A 30 10.85 9.94 -4.38
N ALA A 31 12.15 9.61 -4.27
CA ALA A 31 13.01 9.42 -5.43
C ALA A 31 12.54 8.26 -6.32
N VAL A 32 12.22 7.11 -5.72
CA VAL A 32 11.81 5.92 -6.48
C VAL A 32 10.39 6.03 -7.01
N GLY A 33 9.50 6.76 -6.33
CA GLY A 33 8.11 6.94 -6.76
C GLY A 33 7.90 7.98 -7.86
N ARG A 34 8.89 8.84 -8.13
CA ARG A 34 8.82 9.84 -9.21
C ARG A 34 8.63 9.20 -10.58
N GLY A 35 7.76 9.81 -11.39
CA GLY A 35 7.56 9.44 -12.79
C GLY A 35 6.61 8.27 -13.04
N PHE A 36 5.87 7.82 -12.01
CA PHE A 36 4.88 6.75 -12.13
C PHE A 36 3.44 7.28 -12.19
N SER A 37 2.77 7.38 -11.04
CA SER A 37 1.31 7.59 -10.94
C SER A 37 0.88 8.95 -11.49
N ASP A 38 1.68 9.98 -11.27
CA ASP A 38 1.51 11.32 -11.84
C ASP A 38 1.64 11.31 -13.37
N ALA A 39 2.67 10.68 -13.93
CA ALA A 39 2.94 10.70 -15.37
C ALA A 39 1.78 10.12 -16.21
N ALA A 40 1.15 9.04 -15.76
CA ALA A 40 0.01 8.44 -16.47
C ALA A 40 -1.24 9.32 -16.42
N GLN A 41 -1.52 9.90 -15.25
CA GLN A 41 -2.65 10.82 -15.07
C GLN A 41 -2.45 12.11 -15.88
N LEU A 42 -1.26 12.70 -15.83
CA LEU A 42 -0.91 13.90 -16.60
C LEU A 42 -1.00 13.65 -18.11
N ARG A 43 -0.51 12.52 -18.61
CA ARG A 43 -0.67 12.14 -20.02
C ARG A 43 -2.14 12.00 -20.41
N THR A 44 -2.96 11.43 -19.54
CA THR A 44 -4.41 11.32 -19.79
C THR A 44 -5.08 12.68 -19.83
N ALA A 45 -4.72 13.59 -18.92
CA ALA A 45 -5.22 14.95 -18.90
C ALA A 45 -4.84 15.72 -20.18
N LYS A 46 -3.57 15.64 -20.61
CA LYS A 46 -3.11 16.24 -21.86
C LYS A 46 -3.86 15.72 -23.07
N ASN A 47 -3.96 14.39 -23.20
CA ASN A 47 -4.51 13.76 -24.40
C ASN A 47 -6.04 13.83 -24.49
N LYS A 48 -6.75 13.80 -23.35
CA LYS A 48 -8.22 13.68 -23.33
C LYS A 48 -8.95 14.93 -22.86
N LEU A 49 -8.28 15.80 -22.09
CA LEU A 49 -8.88 16.98 -21.48
C LEU A 49 -8.26 18.29 -22.00
N GLY A 50 -7.26 18.23 -22.88
CA GLY A 50 -6.62 19.40 -23.47
C GLY A 50 -5.80 20.22 -22.47
N VAL A 51 -5.47 19.65 -21.31
CA VAL A 51 -4.66 20.32 -20.28
C VAL A 51 -3.22 20.47 -20.79
N THR A 52 -2.64 21.66 -20.66
CA THR A 52 -1.26 21.96 -21.07
C THR A 52 -0.27 21.84 -19.91
N ASP A 53 1.03 21.88 -20.19
CA ASP A 53 2.06 21.99 -19.15
C ASP A 53 1.97 23.30 -18.37
N GLU A 54 1.61 24.40 -19.04
CA GLU A 54 1.37 25.69 -18.41
C GLU A 54 0.18 25.63 -17.44
N ASP A 55 -0.88 24.91 -17.81
CA ASP A 55 -2.02 24.68 -16.93
C ASP A 55 -1.62 23.90 -15.67
N ILE A 56 -0.83 22.82 -15.83
CA ILE A 56 -0.37 21.99 -14.71
C ILE A 56 0.49 22.84 -13.76
N GLN A 57 1.41 23.64 -14.32
CA GLN A 57 2.27 24.52 -13.52
C GLN A 57 1.43 25.53 -12.74
N ARG A 58 0.47 26.19 -13.40
CA ARG A 58 -0.48 27.12 -12.75
C ARG A 58 -1.25 26.43 -11.62
N TYR A 59 -1.79 25.24 -11.85
CA TYR A 59 -2.53 24.51 -10.81
C TYR A 59 -1.64 24.16 -9.61
N CYS A 60 -0.37 23.81 -9.85
CA CYS A 60 0.60 23.57 -8.77
C CYS A 60 0.87 24.84 -7.97
N ASP A 61 1.10 25.97 -8.65
CA ASP A 61 1.39 27.25 -8.00
C ASP A 61 0.20 27.74 -7.17
N ASP A 62 -1.02 27.61 -7.69
CA ASP A 62 -2.26 27.91 -6.97
C ASP A 62 -2.37 27.09 -5.66
N VAL A 63 -2.11 25.78 -5.72
CA VAL A 63 -2.15 24.92 -4.52
C VAL A 63 -1.09 25.32 -3.50
N LEU A 64 0.10 25.67 -3.94
CA LEU A 64 1.19 26.09 -3.05
C LEU A 64 0.91 27.43 -2.39
N GLU A 65 0.35 28.39 -3.15
CA GLU A 65 -0.09 29.68 -2.62
C GLU A 65 -1.18 29.47 -1.56
N ALA A 66 -2.18 28.63 -1.83
CA ALA A 66 -3.22 28.33 -0.86
C ALA A 66 -2.63 27.72 0.43
N LEU A 67 -1.73 26.75 0.29
CA LEU A 67 -1.08 26.09 1.43
C LEU A 67 -0.08 26.96 2.18
N ALA A 68 0.34 28.10 1.64
CA ALA A 68 1.16 29.08 2.37
C ALA A 68 0.41 29.67 3.58
N GLY A 69 -0.94 29.65 3.55
CA GLY A 69 -1.79 30.03 4.67
C GLY A 69 -1.89 28.98 5.79
N GLY A 70 -1.39 27.76 5.58
CA GLY A 70 -1.40 26.66 6.55
C GLY A 70 -1.97 25.35 5.99
N PRO A 71 -2.02 24.29 6.83
CA PRO A 71 -2.62 23.01 6.49
C PRO A 71 -4.06 23.13 5.99
N MET A 72 -4.42 22.39 4.94
CA MET A 72 -5.78 22.40 4.39
C MET A 72 -6.28 21.00 4.04
N THR A 73 -7.53 20.71 4.38
CA THR A 73 -8.25 19.56 3.83
C THR A 73 -8.54 19.77 2.33
N PRO A 74 -8.83 18.70 1.56
CA PRO A 74 -9.24 18.86 0.16
C PRO A 74 -10.44 19.81 -0.03
N ALA A 75 -11.40 19.79 0.92
CA ALA A 75 -12.57 20.66 0.89
C ALA A 75 -12.19 22.12 1.14
N ALA A 76 -11.43 22.40 2.21
CA ALA A 76 -10.97 23.75 2.53
C ALA A 76 -10.10 24.34 1.40
N MET A 77 -9.25 23.52 0.78
CA MET A 77 -8.43 23.93 -0.35
C MET A 77 -9.28 24.27 -1.58
N LYS A 78 -10.33 23.49 -1.86
CA LYS A 78 -11.26 23.78 -2.95
C LYS A 78 -11.98 25.11 -2.72
N ASP A 79 -12.41 25.39 -1.49
CA ASP A 79 -13.08 26.65 -1.14
C ASP A 79 -12.13 27.85 -1.23
N ALA A 80 -10.88 27.70 -0.76
CA ALA A 80 -9.86 28.74 -0.83
C ALA A 80 -9.43 29.08 -2.27
N LEU A 81 -9.40 28.07 -3.15
CA LEU A 81 -9.05 28.25 -4.55
C LEU A 81 -10.23 28.76 -5.39
N GLY A 82 -11.46 28.44 -5.02
CA GLY A 82 -12.67 28.87 -5.72
C GLY A 82 -12.63 28.55 -7.22
N ASP A 83 -12.85 29.57 -8.05
CA ASP A 83 -12.89 29.44 -9.52
C ASP A 83 -11.56 29.03 -10.16
N ARG A 84 -10.45 29.02 -9.40
CA ARG A 84 -9.15 28.50 -9.85
C ARG A 84 -9.16 26.97 -9.99
N VAL A 85 -10.08 26.28 -9.31
CA VAL A 85 -10.26 24.83 -9.47
C VAL A 85 -11.11 24.55 -10.72
N VAL A 86 -10.48 24.03 -11.76
CA VAL A 86 -11.17 23.63 -12.99
C VAL A 86 -11.86 22.28 -12.78
N ASN A 87 -13.16 22.21 -13.09
CA ASN A 87 -13.91 20.97 -13.16
C ASN A 87 -14.00 20.51 -14.62
N PHE A 88 -13.55 19.28 -14.89
CA PHE A 88 -13.49 18.73 -16.24
C PHE A 88 -14.80 18.05 -16.69
N GLY A 89 -15.84 18.08 -15.86
CA GLY A 89 -17.17 17.59 -16.18
C GLY A 89 -17.21 16.12 -16.58
N GLU A 90 -18.06 15.79 -17.55
CA GLU A 90 -18.24 14.42 -18.04
C GLU A 90 -16.98 13.85 -18.72
N ALA A 91 -16.21 14.70 -19.41
CA ALA A 91 -14.92 14.28 -19.98
C ALA A 91 -13.95 13.87 -18.87
N GLY A 92 -13.89 14.66 -17.80
CA GLY A 92 -13.13 14.35 -16.59
C GLY A 92 -13.54 13.05 -15.93
N LYS A 93 -14.84 12.82 -15.73
CA LYS A 93 -15.37 11.57 -15.17
C LYS A 93 -14.96 10.36 -16.00
N LYS A 94 -15.11 10.43 -17.32
CA LYS A 94 -14.68 9.35 -18.24
C LYS A 94 -13.18 9.12 -18.23
N ALA A 95 -12.40 10.16 -17.94
CA ALA A 95 -10.94 10.09 -17.82
C ALA A 95 -10.45 9.71 -16.41
N GLY A 96 -11.34 9.62 -15.41
CA GLY A 96 -10.96 9.42 -14.00
C GLY A 96 -10.28 10.62 -13.35
N ILE A 97 -10.44 11.83 -13.91
CA ILE A 97 -9.80 13.07 -13.47
C ILE A 97 -10.89 14.15 -13.45
N THR A 98 -11.55 14.34 -12.31
CA THR A 98 -12.73 15.21 -12.22
C THR A 98 -12.38 16.69 -12.05
N SER A 99 -11.20 17.02 -11.51
CA SER A 99 -10.79 18.40 -11.27
C SER A 99 -9.27 18.62 -11.38
N SER A 100 -8.86 19.88 -11.59
CA SER A 100 -7.45 20.29 -11.63
C SER A 100 -6.69 20.02 -10.32
N LEU A 101 -7.40 19.97 -9.18
CA LEU A 101 -6.78 19.75 -7.88
C LEU A 101 -5.96 18.44 -7.80
N ALA A 102 -6.45 17.35 -8.39
CA ALA A 102 -5.72 16.08 -8.45
C ALA A 102 -4.47 16.16 -9.36
N LEU A 103 -4.54 16.99 -10.42
CA LEU A 103 -3.42 17.22 -11.34
C LEU A 103 -2.31 18.08 -10.72
N ALA A 104 -2.63 18.87 -9.69
CA ALA A 104 -1.65 19.64 -8.93
C ALA A 104 -1.05 18.82 -7.76
N LEU A 105 -1.91 18.22 -6.92
CA LEU A 105 -1.48 17.56 -5.70
C LEU A 105 -0.57 16.36 -5.96
N ASN A 106 -0.85 15.56 -6.99
CA ASN A 106 -0.06 14.36 -7.27
C ASN A 106 1.40 14.68 -7.62
N PRO A 107 1.70 15.58 -8.59
CA PRO A 107 3.06 16.04 -8.84
C PRO A 107 3.73 16.68 -7.61
N LEU A 108 3.02 17.54 -6.87
CA LEU A 108 3.58 18.19 -5.68
C LEU A 108 3.98 17.18 -4.59
N ARG A 109 3.19 16.11 -4.41
CA ARG A 109 3.51 15.00 -3.50
C ARG A 109 4.72 14.21 -3.98
N SER A 110 4.75 13.81 -5.25
CA SER A 110 5.89 13.09 -5.83
C SER A 110 7.20 13.90 -5.75
N GLN A 111 7.10 15.23 -5.83
CA GLN A 111 8.24 16.14 -5.70
C GLN A 111 8.65 16.39 -4.25
N GLY A 112 7.87 15.95 -3.25
CA GLY A 112 8.10 16.23 -1.84
C GLY A 112 7.75 17.67 -1.44
N ARG A 113 7.06 18.44 -2.26
CA ARG A 113 6.68 19.84 -1.94
C ARG A 113 5.48 19.91 -1.02
N VAL A 114 4.62 18.91 -1.08
CA VAL A 114 3.40 18.77 -0.27
C VAL A 114 3.34 17.33 0.26
N ARG A 115 2.83 17.16 1.48
CA ARG A 115 2.49 15.83 2.02
C ARG A 115 1.11 15.83 2.68
N ASN A 116 0.48 14.66 2.74
CA ASN A 116 -0.70 14.43 3.55
C ASN A 116 -0.29 14.15 5.00
N VAL A 117 -1.00 14.75 5.95
CA VAL A 117 -0.84 14.54 7.39
C VAL A 117 -2.19 14.16 7.98
N PRO A 118 -2.31 13.02 8.67
CA PRO A 118 -3.57 12.64 9.29
C PRO A 118 -4.00 13.62 10.37
N THR A 119 -5.26 14.08 10.29
CA THR A 119 -5.83 15.09 11.20
C THR A 119 -6.02 14.60 12.63
N ASN A 120 -6.21 13.29 12.80
CA ASN A 120 -6.41 12.63 14.10
C ASN A 120 -5.28 11.66 14.45
N GLY A 121 -4.16 11.71 13.73
CA GLY A 121 -3.00 10.84 13.94
C GLY A 121 -3.22 9.36 13.60
N ARG A 122 -4.35 9.02 12.97
CA ARG A 122 -4.71 7.66 12.52
C ARG A 122 -4.43 7.48 11.03
N LEU A 123 -3.94 6.31 10.64
CA LEU A 123 -3.59 5.98 9.25
C LEU A 123 -4.63 5.09 8.57
N ASP A 124 -5.61 4.61 9.33
CA ASP A 124 -6.67 3.70 8.88
C ASP A 124 -7.91 4.45 8.34
N ASN A 125 -7.86 5.78 8.26
CA ASN A 125 -8.94 6.58 7.70
C ASN A 125 -8.41 7.63 6.71
N GLU A 126 -9.29 8.09 5.83
CA GLU A 126 -8.95 9.06 4.77
C GLU A 126 -9.08 10.52 5.23
N ARG A 127 -8.82 10.83 6.51
CA ARG A 127 -8.92 12.19 7.06
C ARG A 127 -7.55 12.83 7.24
N TYR A 128 -7.10 13.52 6.20
CA TYR A 128 -5.83 14.22 6.17
C TYR A 128 -5.96 15.67 5.74
N GLU A 129 -4.95 16.44 6.10
CA GLU A 129 -4.65 17.76 5.55
C GLU A 129 -3.42 17.67 4.65
N TYR A 130 -3.39 18.50 3.62
CA TYR A 130 -2.18 18.77 2.87
C TYR A 130 -1.39 19.87 3.56
N VAL A 131 -0.07 19.67 3.66
CA VAL A 131 0.86 20.65 4.24
C VAL A 131 2.01 20.87 3.29
N LEU A 132 2.54 22.10 3.23
CA LEU A 132 3.82 22.36 2.60
C LEU A 132 4.93 21.57 3.32
N TRP A 133 5.91 21.11 2.56
CA TRP A 133 7.05 20.37 3.11
C TRP A 133 8.37 20.89 2.51
N PRO A 134 8.78 22.12 2.87
CA PRO A 134 10.01 22.72 2.34
C PRO A 134 11.26 21.94 2.74
N ASP A 135 11.24 21.28 3.90
CA ASP A 135 12.34 20.50 4.46
C ASP A 135 12.23 19.00 4.15
N ALA A 136 11.64 18.64 3.01
CA ALA A 136 11.58 17.24 2.59
C ALA A 136 13.00 16.66 2.43
N PRO A 137 13.26 15.45 2.98
CA PRO A 137 14.59 14.85 2.87
C PRO A 137 15.03 14.69 1.41
N ALA A 138 16.29 15.03 1.13
CA ALA A 138 16.87 14.87 -0.18
C ALA A 138 16.90 13.39 -0.60
N ALA A 139 16.77 13.16 -1.90
CA ALA A 139 16.97 11.85 -2.47
C ALA A 139 18.45 11.41 -2.29
N PRO A 140 18.72 10.17 -1.88
CA PRO A 140 20.08 9.63 -1.94
C PRO A 140 20.55 9.53 -3.40
N GLU A 141 21.85 9.75 -3.64
CA GLU A 141 22.43 9.73 -4.99
C GLU A 141 22.21 8.38 -5.71
N ASN A 142 22.24 7.28 -4.97
CA ASN A 142 22.09 5.92 -5.45
C ASN A 142 20.72 5.31 -5.10
N ALA A 143 19.65 6.12 -5.12
CA ALA A 143 18.30 5.73 -4.71
C ALA A 143 17.83 4.36 -5.25
N ASP A 144 18.04 4.08 -6.54
CA ASP A 144 17.61 2.81 -7.13
C ASP A 144 18.34 1.60 -6.53
N ALA A 145 19.65 1.72 -6.29
CA ALA A 145 20.46 0.66 -5.69
C ALA A 145 20.14 0.45 -4.21
N GLU A 146 19.92 1.53 -3.47
CA GLU A 146 19.52 1.45 -2.07
C GLU A 146 18.12 0.84 -1.91
N PHE A 147 17.18 1.20 -2.80
CA PHE A 147 15.85 0.61 -2.82
C PHE A 147 15.90 -0.89 -3.15
N ALA A 148 16.72 -1.30 -4.13
CA ALA A 148 16.97 -2.70 -4.40
C ALA A 148 17.58 -3.41 -3.18
N ARG A 149 18.61 -2.84 -2.55
CA ARG A 149 19.24 -3.41 -1.35
C ARG A 149 18.22 -3.66 -0.23
N LEU A 150 17.34 -2.69 0.05
CA LEU A 150 16.28 -2.85 1.04
C LEU A 150 15.27 -3.94 0.67
N TYR A 151 14.94 -4.07 -0.63
CA TYR A 151 14.03 -5.12 -1.10
C TYR A 151 14.58 -6.54 -0.82
N TRP A 152 15.85 -6.81 -1.15
CA TRP A 152 16.48 -8.11 -0.83
C TRP A 152 16.81 -8.25 0.67
N GLN A 153 17.05 -7.15 1.38
CA GLN A 153 17.18 -7.16 2.84
C GLN A 153 15.85 -7.51 3.54
N TRP A 154 14.70 -7.28 2.91
CA TRP A 154 13.43 -7.74 3.44
C TRP A 154 13.14 -9.19 3.02
N ASN A 155 13.09 -9.43 1.70
CA ASN A 155 12.54 -10.67 1.11
C ASN A 155 13.46 -11.90 1.17
N ASP A 156 14.70 -11.76 1.64
CA ASP A 156 15.74 -12.78 1.57
C ASP A 156 16.09 -13.14 0.11
N ALA A 157 15.52 -14.24 -0.39
CA ALA A 157 15.67 -14.67 -1.77
C ALA A 157 14.50 -14.20 -2.63
N ALA A 158 14.82 -13.54 -3.74
CA ALA A 158 13.83 -13.06 -4.70
C ALA A 158 14.42 -12.99 -6.11
N THR A 159 13.57 -13.17 -7.11
CA THR A 159 13.96 -13.05 -8.52
C THR A 159 14.01 -11.59 -8.97
N LEU A 160 14.76 -11.33 -10.05
CA LEU A 160 14.77 -10.00 -10.66
C LEU A 160 13.38 -9.60 -11.19
N ASP A 161 12.56 -10.55 -11.63
CA ASP A 161 11.22 -10.27 -12.15
C ASP A 161 10.23 -9.89 -11.06
N GLU A 162 10.33 -10.51 -9.88
CA GLU A 162 9.58 -10.08 -8.69
C GLU A 162 9.96 -8.65 -8.30
N PHE A 163 11.26 -8.33 -8.22
CA PHE A 163 11.72 -6.97 -7.92
C PHE A 163 11.24 -5.95 -8.96
N ARG A 164 11.32 -6.28 -10.25
CA ARG A 164 10.81 -5.43 -11.34
C ARG A 164 9.32 -5.18 -11.21
N TRP A 165 8.56 -6.23 -10.90
CA TRP A 165 7.13 -6.07 -10.70
C TRP A 165 6.85 -5.16 -9.50
N PHE A 166 7.50 -5.39 -8.36
CA PHE A 166 7.27 -4.58 -7.15
C PHE A 166 7.68 -3.12 -7.35
N SER A 167 8.89 -2.88 -7.83
CA SER A 167 9.45 -1.53 -8.04
C SER A 167 8.74 -0.76 -9.15
N GLY A 168 8.22 -1.46 -10.17
CA GLY A 168 7.79 -0.87 -11.44
C GLY A 168 8.94 -0.53 -12.39
N PHE A 169 10.19 -0.89 -12.05
CA PHE A 169 11.33 -0.56 -12.88
C PHE A 169 11.31 -1.35 -14.19
N GLY A 170 11.63 -0.66 -15.29
CA GLY A 170 11.95 -1.31 -16.55
C GLY A 170 13.18 -2.22 -16.41
N ALA A 171 13.34 -3.20 -17.29
CA ALA A 171 14.40 -4.20 -17.20
C ALA A 171 15.82 -3.59 -17.10
N GLY A 172 16.10 -2.52 -17.85
CA GLY A 172 17.39 -1.82 -17.80
C GLY A 172 17.65 -1.16 -16.44
N ARG A 173 16.69 -0.37 -15.95
CA ARG A 173 16.77 0.31 -14.64
C ARG A 173 16.92 -0.70 -13.50
N ALA A 174 16.19 -1.81 -13.54
CA ALA A 174 16.28 -2.85 -12.53
C ALA A 174 17.65 -3.55 -12.52
N LYS A 175 18.21 -3.88 -13.69
CA LYS A 175 19.56 -4.46 -13.80
C LYS A 175 20.63 -3.50 -13.27
N GLN A 176 20.51 -2.21 -13.58
CA GLN A 176 21.41 -1.19 -13.07
C GLN A 176 21.29 -1.01 -11.56
N ALA A 177 20.07 -1.06 -11.01
CA ALA A 177 19.84 -0.96 -9.58
C ALA A 177 20.57 -2.06 -8.80
N ILE A 178 20.64 -3.27 -9.35
CA ILE A 178 21.27 -4.41 -8.66
C ILE A 178 22.75 -4.60 -8.99
N SER A 179 23.31 -3.91 -9.99
CA SER A 179 24.63 -4.26 -10.54
C SER A 179 25.79 -4.10 -9.56
N GLY A 180 25.63 -3.27 -8.53
CA GLY A 180 26.63 -3.07 -7.47
C GLY A 180 26.30 -3.82 -6.18
N LEU A 181 25.24 -4.62 -6.15
CA LEU A 181 24.87 -5.41 -4.97
C LEU A 181 25.56 -6.76 -5.01
N ASP A 182 26.03 -7.22 -3.85
CA ASP A 182 26.63 -8.54 -3.68
C ASP A 182 25.53 -9.61 -3.59
N LEU A 183 24.87 -9.87 -4.72
CA LEU A 183 23.81 -10.85 -4.86
C LEU A 183 24.39 -12.20 -5.32
N VAL A 184 24.04 -13.26 -4.61
CA VAL A 184 24.40 -14.65 -4.93
C VAL A 184 23.17 -15.45 -5.32
N GLU A 185 23.37 -16.49 -6.13
CA GLU A 185 22.32 -17.45 -6.44
C GLU A 185 21.90 -18.21 -5.17
N TYR A 186 20.59 -18.37 -4.98
CA TYR A 186 19.98 -19.08 -3.87
C TYR A 186 18.69 -19.77 -4.33
N GLU A 187 18.17 -20.69 -3.54
CA GLU A 187 16.86 -21.28 -3.81
C GLU A 187 15.78 -20.19 -3.89
N GLY A 188 15.02 -20.14 -4.98
CA GLY A 188 14.01 -19.11 -5.21
C GLY A 188 14.54 -17.79 -5.81
N GLY A 189 15.84 -17.64 -6.09
CA GLY A 189 16.35 -16.52 -6.89
C GLY A 189 17.71 -15.96 -6.45
N LEU A 190 17.77 -14.64 -6.27
CA LEU A 190 18.96 -13.93 -5.82
C LEU A 190 18.81 -13.56 -4.35
N ARG A 191 19.91 -13.59 -3.60
CA ARG A 191 19.98 -13.21 -2.19
C ARG A 191 21.20 -12.35 -1.91
N LEU A 192 21.12 -11.42 -0.96
CA LEU A 192 22.32 -10.70 -0.49
C LEU A 192 23.30 -11.66 0.18
N ALA A 193 24.57 -11.64 -0.22
CA ALA A 193 25.61 -12.49 0.35
C ALA A 193 25.85 -12.22 1.85
N SER A 194 25.66 -10.96 2.28
CA SER A 194 25.77 -10.54 3.68
C SER A 194 24.64 -11.07 4.57
N ARG A 195 23.62 -11.70 3.99
CA ARG A 195 22.50 -12.27 4.74
C ARG A 195 22.93 -13.58 5.39
N GLY A 196 22.92 -13.59 6.72
CA GLY A 196 23.08 -14.80 7.51
C GLY A 196 21.85 -15.70 7.44
N GLU A 197 21.94 -16.85 8.10
CA GLU A 197 20.77 -17.72 8.30
C GLU A 197 19.73 -17.02 9.17
N VAL A 198 18.46 -17.18 8.79
CA VAL A 198 17.33 -16.66 9.57
C VAL A 198 16.98 -17.70 10.62
N ASP A 199 17.03 -17.30 11.90
CA ASP A 199 16.47 -18.11 12.97
C ASP A 199 14.93 -18.17 12.78
N PRO A 200 14.33 -19.36 12.58
CA PRO A 200 12.90 -19.49 12.39
C PRO A 200 12.09 -19.00 13.60
N GLY A 201 12.73 -18.85 14.77
CA GLY A 201 12.09 -18.40 15.99
C GLY A 201 11.04 -19.39 16.50
N VAL A 202 10.15 -18.91 17.36
CA VAL A 202 9.03 -19.72 17.87
C VAL A 202 7.86 -19.64 16.91
N ALA A 203 7.36 -20.79 16.49
CA ALA A 203 6.15 -20.92 15.68
C ALA A 203 4.98 -20.20 16.34
N ALA A 204 4.48 -19.15 15.70
CA ALA A 204 3.41 -18.33 16.22
C ALA A 204 2.40 -17.98 15.13
N THR A 205 1.13 -18.04 15.50
CA THR A 205 0.02 -17.63 14.63
C THR A 205 -0.11 -16.11 14.64
N ARG A 206 -0.28 -15.50 13.47
CA ARG A 206 -0.44 -14.04 13.31
C ARG A 206 -1.54 -13.69 12.33
N ALA A 207 -2.30 -12.66 12.67
CA ALA A 207 -3.20 -11.99 11.74
C ALA A 207 -2.41 -11.06 10.82
N VAL A 208 -2.67 -11.13 9.52
CA VAL A 208 -2.06 -10.25 8.51
C VAL A 208 -3.11 -9.59 7.63
N GLY A 209 -2.75 -8.41 7.12
CA GLY A 209 -3.62 -7.63 6.24
C GLY A 209 -3.67 -8.16 4.81
N HIS A 210 -4.67 -7.73 4.04
CA HIS A 210 -4.84 -8.23 2.66
C HIS A 210 -3.67 -7.88 1.71
N ILE A 211 -2.97 -6.76 1.93
CA ILE A 211 -1.72 -6.34 1.24
C ILE A 211 -0.57 -6.44 2.25
N ASP A 212 -0.40 -7.61 2.86
CA ASP A 212 0.77 -7.84 3.71
C ASP A 212 2.02 -8.03 2.86
N ASN A 213 3.14 -7.48 3.31
CA ASN A 213 4.43 -7.55 2.62
C ASN A 213 4.95 -8.99 2.49
N LEU A 214 4.48 -9.93 3.32
CA LEU A 214 4.81 -11.34 3.19
C LEU A 214 4.44 -11.89 1.80
N PHE A 215 3.31 -11.47 1.25
CA PHE A 215 2.82 -11.93 -0.06
C PHE A 215 2.99 -10.87 -1.14
N HIS A 216 2.71 -9.61 -0.80
CA HIS A 216 2.56 -8.55 -1.77
C HIS A 216 3.83 -8.27 -2.55
N LEU A 217 4.99 -8.26 -1.88
CA LEU A 217 6.25 -7.81 -2.47
C LEU A 217 6.75 -8.74 -3.58
N ARG A 218 6.55 -10.06 -3.42
CA ARG A 218 6.97 -11.08 -4.39
C ARG A 218 5.82 -11.62 -5.26
N ARG A 219 4.57 -11.44 -4.83
CA ARG A 219 3.35 -12.07 -5.41
C ARG A 219 3.34 -13.59 -5.34
N THR A 220 3.89 -14.11 -4.26
CA THR A 220 4.16 -15.54 -4.10
C THR A 220 3.11 -16.22 -3.23
N LEU A 221 1.88 -15.70 -3.14
CA LEU A 221 0.83 -16.26 -2.29
C LEU A 221 0.69 -17.79 -2.42
N ALA A 222 0.84 -18.33 -3.64
CA ALA A 222 0.81 -19.76 -3.90
C ALA A 222 1.93 -20.56 -3.22
N GLU A 223 3.12 -19.98 -3.03
CA GLU A 223 4.25 -20.59 -2.31
C GLU A 223 3.99 -20.70 -0.81
N HIS A 224 3.04 -19.91 -0.29
CA HIS A 224 2.67 -19.89 1.13
C HIS A 224 1.45 -20.77 1.43
N LEU A 225 1.03 -21.63 0.50
CA LEU A 225 -0.10 -22.53 0.69
C LEU A 225 0.38 -23.99 0.76
N THR A 226 -0.16 -24.75 1.72
CA THR A 226 -0.12 -26.21 1.64
C THR A 226 -1.00 -26.68 0.48
N LEU A 227 -0.79 -27.91 0.01
CA LEU A 227 -1.67 -28.51 -1.01
C LEU A 227 -3.12 -28.61 -0.54
N ALA A 228 -3.35 -28.80 0.76
CA ALA A 228 -4.69 -28.83 1.35
C ALA A 228 -5.30 -27.43 1.34
N ALA A 229 -4.55 -26.43 1.82
CA ALA A 229 -4.97 -25.03 1.79
C ALA A 229 -5.31 -24.56 0.37
N ALA A 230 -4.48 -24.86 -0.62
CA ALA A 230 -4.70 -24.47 -2.03
C ALA A 230 -5.96 -25.08 -2.65
N LYS A 231 -6.49 -26.18 -2.09
CA LYS A 231 -7.70 -26.86 -2.56
C LYS A 231 -8.94 -26.54 -1.71
N HIS A 232 -8.82 -25.65 -0.73
CA HIS A 232 -9.91 -25.35 0.17
C HIS A 232 -11.09 -24.71 -0.61
N PRO A 233 -12.35 -25.15 -0.42
CA PRO A 233 -13.50 -24.65 -1.19
C PRO A 233 -13.75 -23.14 -1.06
N VAL A 234 -13.22 -22.52 0.00
CA VAL A 234 -13.37 -21.08 0.26
C VAL A 234 -12.82 -20.21 -0.88
N TRP A 235 -11.82 -20.69 -1.64
CA TRP A 235 -11.26 -19.95 -2.78
C TRP A 235 -12.26 -19.76 -3.92
N GLU A 236 -13.24 -20.67 -4.06
CA GLU A 236 -14.32 -20.53 -5.05
C GLU A 236 -15.41 -19.57 -4.57
N ALA A 237 -15.58 -19.45 -3.25
CA ALA A 237 -16.61 -18.62 -2.63
C ALA A 237 -16.15 -17.16 -2.43
N LEU A 238 -14.85 -16.94 -2.24
CA LEU A 238 -14.27 -15.62 -2.07
C LEU A 238 -14.06 -14.92 -3.43
N PRO A 239 -14.18 -13.58 -3.47
CA PRO A 239 -13.78 -12.83 -4.65
C PRO A 239 -12.27 -13.02 -4.89
N PRO A 240 -11.80 -13.03 -6.15
CA PRO A 240 -10.38 -13.13 -6.43
C PRO A 240 -9.63 -11.95 -5.79
N GLY A 241 -8.50 -12.25 -5.14
CA GLY A 241 -7.61 -11.22 -4.62
C GLY A 241 -7.05 -10.35 -5.74
N MET A 242 -6.91 -9.05 -5.49
CA MET A 242 -6.29 -8.15 -6.46
C MET A 242 -4.78 -8.38 -6.52
N LEU A 243 -4.21 -8.39 -7.73
CA LEU A 243 -2.75 -8.40 -7.95
C LEU A 243 -1.99 -9.60 -7.32
N GLY A 244 -2.66 -10.73 -7.05
CA GLY A 244 -2.05 -11.89 -6.38
C GLY A 244 -1.93 -11.73 -4.86
N ASN A 245 -2.62 -10.75 -4.28
CA ASN A 245 -2.77 -10.57 -2.84
C ASN A 245 -3.90 -11.48 -2.29
N LEU A 246 -4.09 -11.43 -0.97
CA LEU A 246 -5.18 -12.13 -0.32
C LEU A 246 -6.56 -11.60 -0.77
N PRO A 247 -7.58 -12.47 -0.88
CA PRO A 247 -8.95 -12.08 -1.20
C PRO A 247 -9.68 -11.36 -0.04
N GLY A 248 -9.07 -11.36 1.14
CA GLY A 248 -9.51 -10.76 2.39
C GLY A 248 -8.31 -10.63 3.33
N GLN A 249 -8.49 -10.77 4.64
CA GLN A 249 -7.38 -10.82 5.58
C GLN A 249 -6.91 -12.27 5.80
N GLY A 250 -5.70 -12.46 6.33
CA GLY A 250 -5.07 -13.78 6.42
C GLY A 250 -4.60 -14.18 7.81
N TRP A 251 -4.54 -15.49 8.06
CA TRP A 251 -3.84 -16.08 9.19
C TRP A 251 -2.57 -16.76 8.71
N VAL A 252 -1.45 -16.43 9.34
CA VAL A 252 -0.14 -17.01 8.99
C VAL A 252 0.52 -17.68 10.18
N ARG A 253 1.23 -18.76 9.91
CA ARG A 253 2.10 -19.45 10.87
C ARG A 253 3.32 -19.97 10.13
N GLU A 254 4.52 -19.66 10.63
CA GLU A 254 5.79 -20.08 10.01
C GLU A 254 5.89 -19.68 8.52
N GLY A 255 5.36 -18.51 8.19
CA GLY A 255 5.33 -18.02 6.81
C GLY A 255 4.27 -18.68 5.92
N MET A 256 3.51 -19.67 6.39
CA MET A 256 2.44 -20.32 5.64
C MET A 256 1.08 -19.70 5.96
N LEU A 257 0.24 -19.51 4.94
CA LEU A 257 -1.15 -19.11 5.11
C LEU A 257 -1.97 -20.32 5.56
N ILE A 258 -2.50 -20.24 6.79
CA ILE A 258 -3.27 -21.31 7.43
C ILE A 258 -4.78 -21.03 7.47
N GLY A 259 -5.19 -19.83 7.08
CA GLY A 259 -6.58 -19.42 7.11
C GLY A 259 -6.83 -18.00 6.62
N VAL A 260 -8.09 -17.59 6.68
CA VAL A 260 -8.57 -16.24 6.35
C VAL A 260 -9.43 -15.70 7.48
N TRP A 261 -9.53 -14.38 7.58
CA TRP A 261 -10.46 -13.71 8.49
C TRP A 261 -11.02 -12.43 7.89
N ASP A 262 -12.10 -11.95 8.50
CA ASP A 262 -12.67 -10.62 8.28
C ASP A 262 -13.36 -10.15 9.57
N PHE A 263 -13.74 -8.88 9.64
CA PHE A 263 -14.42 -8.32 10.81
C PHE A 263 -15.88 -7.99 10.48
N ASP A 264 -16.81 -8.68 11.13
CA ASP A 264 -18.24 -8.42 11.03
C ASP A 264 -18.59 -7.18 11.86
N VAL A 265 -18.63 -6.01 11.23
CA VAL A 265 -18.94 -4.74 11.90
C VAL A 265 -20.33 -4.74 12.55
N GLU A 266 -21.28 -5.50 12.00
CA GLU A 266 -22.65 -5.55 12.52
C GLU A 266 -22.72 -6.37 13.82
N MET A 267 -21.99 -7.48 13.87
CA MET A 267 -21.91 -8.33 15.07
C MET A 267 -20.81 -7.90 16.04
N GLY A 268 -19.87 -7.07 15.59
CA GLY A 268 -18.70 -6.65 16.35
C GLY A 268 -17.70 -7.78 16.58
N GLU A 269 -17.62 -8.77 15.69
CA GLU A 269 -16.80 -9.97 15.85
C GLU A 269 -15.85 -10.23 14.66
N VAL A 270 -14.71 -10.84 14.94
CA VAL A 270 -13.81 -11.40 13.92
C VAL A 270 -14.38 -12.76 13.52
N VAL A 271 -14.69 -12.91 12.24
CA VAL A 271 -15.05 -14.20 11.64
C VAL A 271 -13.81 -14.79 11.02
N SER A 272 -13.53 -16.04 11.35
CA SER A 272 -12.31 -16.72 10.98
C SER A 272 -12.54 -18.10 10.42
N LEU A 273 -11.64 -18.53 9.52
CA LEU A 273 -11.61 -19.85 8.94
C LEU A 273 -10.16 -20.33 8.80
N CYS A 274 -9.81 -21.43 9.45
CA CYS A 274 -8.59 -22.20 9.16
C CYS A 274 -8.86 -23.22 8.04
N PHE A 275 -7.90 -23.43 7.15
CA PHE A 275 -8.04 -24.41 6.06
C PHE A 275 -7.88 -25.85 6.54
N GLU A 276 -7.20 -26.02 7.68
CA GLU A 276 -6.91 -27.28 8.36
C GLU A 276 -7.19 -27.09 9.87
N GLN A 277 -6.77 -28.03 10.70
CA GLN A 277 -6.91 -27.89 12.16
C GLN A 277 -6.20 -26.64 12.66
N ALA A 278 -6.89 -25.84 13.47
CA ALA A 278 -6.34 -24.63 14.06
C ALA A 278 -5.15 -24.96 14.99
N PRO A 279 -4.04 -24.20 14.94
CA PRO A 279 -2.93 -24.36 15.87
C PRO A 279 -3.33 -24.07 17.34
N ASP A 280 -2.57 -24.61 18.29
CA ASP A 280 -2.88 -24.47 19.73
C ASP A 280 -2.92 -23.02 20.26
N ASP A 281 -2.20 -22.09 19.61
CA ASP A 281 -2.16 -20.66 19.98
C ASP A 281 -3.20 -19.82 19.23
N PHE A 282 -4.02 -20.44 18.37
CA PHE A 282 -4.95 -19.74 17.48
C PHE A 282 -5.99 -18.92 18.24
N ASP A 283 -6.67 -19.52 19.23
CA ASP A 283 -7.73 -18.85 19.99
C ASP A 283 -7.21 -17.63 20.77
N ALA A 284 -5.99 -17.71 21.29
CA ALA A 284 -5.35 -16.60 21.98
C ALA A 284 -5.07 -15.43 21.03
N GLU A 285 -4.58 -15.72 19.82
CA GLU A 285 -4.33 -14.71 18.81
C GLU A 285 -5.64 -14.13 18.23
N LEU A 286 -6.68 -14.96 18.04
CA LEU A 286 -8.01 -14.52 17.64
C LEU A 286 -8.60 -13.55 18.67
N GLY A 287 -8.52 -13.88 19.96
CA GLY A 287 -8.96 -12.99 21.04
C GLY A 287 -8.20 -11.66 21.05
N ARG A 288 -6.88 -11.70 20.85
CA ARG A 288 -6.06 -10.48 20.74
C ARG A 288 -6.47 -9.62 19.55
N LEU A 289 -6.73 -10.23 18.40
CA LEU A 289 -7.18 -9.52 17.21
C LEU A 289 -8.58 -8.92 17.42
N GLN A 290 -9.50 -9.68 18.01
CA GLN A 290 -10.85 -9.24 18.35
C GLN A 290 -10.83 -7.97 19.21
N GLU A 291 -10.08 -7.98 20.30
CA GLU A 291 -9.92 -6.83 21.19
C GLU A 291 -9.32 -5.62 20.46
N TYR A 292 -8.31 -5.85 19.62
CA TYR A 292 -7.66 -4.79 18.86
C TYR A 292 -8.62 -4.16 17.84
N VAL A 293 -9.31 -4.97 17.05
CA VAL A 293 -10.21 -4.47 16.00
C VAL A 293 -11.41 -3.77 16.62
N ALA A 294 -12.12 -4.40 17.55
CA ALA A 294 -13.29 -3.81 18.18
C ALA A 294 -12.94 -2.57 19.02
N GLY A 295 -11.81 -2.59 19.71
CA GLY A 295 -11.39 -1.51 20.60
C GLY A 295 -10.71 -0.33 19.90
N GLN A 296 -10.01 -0.55 18.79
CA GLN A 296 -9.19 0.49 18.15
C GLN A 296 -9.60 0.83 16.73
N LEU A 297 -9.96 -0.15 15.90
CA LEU A 297 -10.21 0.07 14.48
C LEU A 297 -11.70 0.32 14.17
N GLY A 298 -12.59 -0.51 14.71
CA GLY A 298 -14.04 -0.50 14.45
C GLY A 298 -14.43 -1.06 13.08
N GLU A 299 -13.54 -1.03 12.08
CA GLU A 299 -13.74 -1.60 10.74
C GLU A 299 -12.38 -1.96 10.13
N VAL A 300 -12.34 -3.04 9.32
CA VAL A 300 -11.12 -3.49 8.62
C VAL A 300 -11.43 -3.67 7.15
N ARG A 301 -11.15 -2.64 6.34
CA ARG A 301 -11.34 -2.68 4.89
C ARG A 301 -10.11 -3.23 4.19
N CYS A 302 -10.31 -3.94 3.09
CA CYS A 302 -9.22 -4.18 2.15
C CYS A 302 -8.81 -2.87 1.45
N HIS A 303 -9.75 -2.17 0.82
CA HIS A 303 -9.44 -0.91 0.13
C HIS A 303 -10.57 0.10 0.30
N SER A 304 -10.38 1.33 -0.20
CA SER A 304 -11.38 2.41 -0.06
C SER A 304 -12.77 2.05 -0.61
N LEU A 305 -12.81 1.26 -1.68
CA LEU A 305 -14.05 0.74 -2.29
C LEU A 305 -14.59 -0.55 -1.64
N ASP A 306 -13.95 -1.07 -0.59
CA ASP A 306 -14.34 -2.29 0.11
C ASP A 306 -15.31 -1.94 1.24
N GLY A 307 -16.56 -1.67 0.88
CA GLY A 307 -17.59 -1.35 1.86
C GLY A 307 -18.20 -2.59 2.52
N VAL A 308 -18.99 -2.36 3.57
CA VAL A 308 -19.71 -3.37 4.37
C VAL A 308 -20.37 -4.46 3.52
N LYS A 309 -21.00 -4.12 2.40
CA LYS A 309 -21.65 -5.11 1.52
C LYS A 309 -20.68 -6.15 0.94
N ASN A 310 -19.46 -5.74 0.57
CA ASN A 310 -18.46 -6.67 0.04
C ASN A 310 -17.86 -7.52 1.17
N GLN A 311 -17.65 -6.90 2.33
CA GLN A 311 -17.22 -7.59 3.54
C GLN A 311 -18.22 -8.69 3.97
N GLN A 312 -19.52 -8.38 4.03
CA GLN A 312 -20.55 -9.35 4.39
C GLN A 312 -20.64 -10.53 3.41
N LYS A 313 -20.34 -10.33 2.12
CA LYS A 313 -20.24 -11.44 1.17
C LYS A 313 -19.07 -12.37 1.50
N ARG A 314 -17.91 -11.83 1.86
CA ARG A 314 -16.76 -12.64 2.28
C ARG A 314 -17.05 -13.39 3.57
N ILE A 315 -17.65 -12.72 4.56
CA ILE A 315 -18.07 -13.33 5.82
C ILE A 315 -19.05 -14.48 5.58
N ALA A 316 -20.07 -14.28 4.76
CA ALA A 316 -21.02 -15.34 4.42
C ALA A 316 -20.34 -16.53 3.72
N ALA A 317 -19.40 -16.26 2.81
CA ALA A 317 -18.59 -17.30 2.17
C ALA A 317 -17.77 -18.09 3.21
N MET A 318 -17.07 -17.41 4.12
CA MET A 318 -16.29 -18.05 5.19
C MET A 318 -17.18 -18.93 6.09
N ARG A 319 -18.31 -18.40 6.57
CA ARG A 319 -19.27 -19.16 7.41
C ARG A 319 -19.82 -20.38 6.67
N SER A 320 -20.09 -20.28 5.37
CA SER A 320 -20.55 -21.42 4.55
C SER A 320 -19.50 -22.52 4.39
N CYS A 321 -18.23 -22.20 4.61
CA CYS A 321 -17.11 -23.13 4.55
C CYS A 321 -16.62 -23.57 5.95
N GLY A 322 -17.40 -23.34 7.01
CA GLY A 322 -17.06 -23.76 8.38
C GLY A 322 -16.33 -22.70 9.21
N GLY A 323 -16.30 -21.45 8.75
CA GLY A 323 -15.78 -20.34 9.54
C GLY A 323 -16.71 -19.99 10.71
N HIS A 324 -16.13 -19.53 11.80
CA HIS A 324 -16.81 -19.14 13.04
C HIS A 324 -16.37 -17.75 13.49
#